data_AF-A0AAV4M1D0-F1
#
_entry.id   AF-A0AAV4M1D0-F1
#
_cell.length_a   1.000
_cell.length_b   1.000
_cell.length_c   1.000
_cell.angle_alpha   90.00
_cell.angle_beta   90.00
_cell.angle_gamma   90.00
#
_symmetry.space_group_name_H-M   'P 1'
#
loop_
_entity.id
_entity.type
_entity.pdbx_description
1 polymer ?
#
loop_
_entity_poly.entity_id
_entity_poly.type
_entity_poly.pdbx_seq_one_letter_code
_entity_poly.pdbx_strand_id
1 'polypeptide(L)'
;MAASDESLSIKGTPLSGRPWKKEARPRRALARSSGELSAEERNRQKWAEAQAHKKEMKELAAESKEALRQAREQRLERSRKLREKRAKKQANEIKSAGNQVVLVNNKKVAKMSKKARRKLTKITPEMANILLRRH
;
A
#
# COMPACT_ATOMS: atom_id res chain seq x y z
N MET A 1 -48.19 -3.53 -78.13
CA MET A 1 -47.46 -2.35 -77.63
C MET A 1 -47.64 -2.29 -76.12
N ALA A 2 -46.53 -2.39 -75.38
CA ALA A 2 -46.51 -2.32 -73.93
C ALA A 2 -46.59 -0.84 -73.49
N ALA A 3 -47.46 -0.53 -72.53
CA ALA A 3 -47.55 0.78 -71.91
C ALA A 3 -47.43 0.64 -70.39
N SER A 4 -46.17 0.74 -69.94
CA SER A 4 -45.71 1.46 -68.73
C SER A 4 -46.43 1.20 -67.40
N ASP A 5 -45.98 0.14 -66.71
CA ASP A 5 -45.66 0.20 -65.29
C ASP A 5 -44.43 1.11 -65.10
N GLU A 6 -44.61 2.38 -64.72
CA GLU A 6 -43.50 3.18 -64.17
C GLU A 6 -44.00 4.52 -63.60
N SER A 7 -44.22 4.58 -62.28
CA SER A 7 -43.78 5.71 -61.46
C SER A 7 -44.18 5.50 -60.00
N LEU A 8 -43.25 5.87 -59.11
CA LEU A 8 -43.29 5.80 -57.64
C LEU A 8 -42.54 4.63 -56.97
N SER A 9 -41.44 4.16 -57.58
CA SER A 9 -40.33 3.58 -56.81
C SER A 9 -39.32 4.70 -56.47
N ILE A 10 -39.56 5.43 -55.39
CA ILE A 10 -38.55 6.32 -54.80
C ILE A 10 -37.53 5.43 -54.09
N LYS A 11 -36.29 5.40 -54.58
CA LYS A 11 -35.18 4.64 -53.99
C LYS A 11 -35.07 4.92 -52.48
N GLY A 12 -35.31 3.90 -51.66
CA GLY A 12 -35.05 3.92 -50.21
C GLY A 12 -36.23 3.64 -49.28
N THR A 13 -37.43 3.36 -49.79
CA THR A 13 -38.59 2.99 -48.94
C THR A 13 -38.79 1.47 -48.88
N PRO A 14 -38.81 0.82 -47.69
CA PRO A 14 -39.10 -0.59 -47.60
C PRO A 14 -40.59 -0.88 -47.86
N LEU A 15 -40.87 -1.88 -48.70
CA LEU A 15 -42.21 -2.29 -49.17
C LEU A 15 -43.15 -2.87 -48.08
N SER A 16 -42.79 -2.82 -46.80
CA SER A 16 -43.65 -3.31 -45.71
C SER A 16 -44.49 -2.17 -45.12
N GLY A 17 -45.79 -2.20 -45.39
CA GLY A 17 -46.79 -1.17 -45.05
C GLY A 17 -47.07 -0.92 -43.56
N ARG A 18 -46.06 -0.89 -42.69
CA ARG A 18 -46.22 -0.42 -41.31
C ARG A 18 -45.47 0.90 -41.12
N PRO A 19 -46.17 2.04 -41.04
CA PRO A 19 -45.52 3.31 -40.78
C PRO A 19 -44.82 3.22 -39.41
N TRP A 20 -43.51 3.45 -39.38
CA TRP A 20 -42.79 3.61 -38.11
C TRP A 20 -43.47 4.73 -37.34
N LYS A 21 -44.02 4.37 -36.17
CA LYS A 21 -44.78 5.18 -35.20
C LYS A 21 -44.61 6.69 -35.42
N LYS A 22 -45.55 7.33 -36.12
CA LYS A 22 -45.54 8.78 -36.40
C LYS A 22 -45.62 9.65 -35.14
N GLU A 23 -46.00 9.07 -34.00
CA GLU A 23 -46.20 9.80 -32.73
C GLU A 23 -45.31 9.30 -31.59
N ALA A 24 -44.15 8.71 -31.88
CA ALA A 24 -43.17 8.49 -30.83
C ALA A 24 -42.56 9.84 -30.44
N ARG A 25 -43.20 10.56 -29.51
CA ARG A 25 -42.57 11.71 -28.83
C ARG A 25 -41.16 11.27 -28.42
N PRO A 26 -40.11 12.01 -28.78
CA PRO A 26 -38.76 11.66 -28.35
C PRO A 26 -38.79 11.47 -26.84
N ARG A 27 -38.22 10.38 -26.31
CA ARG A 27 -38.17 10.16 -24.84
C ARG A 27 -37.64 11.38 -24.08
N ARG A 28 -36.79 12.20 -24.74
CA ARG A 28 -36.28 13.48 -24.24
C ARG A 28 -37.37 14.54 -23.97
N ALA A 29 -38.50 14.50 -24.67
CA ALA A 29 -39.62 15.43 -24.49
C ALA A 29 -40.50 15.10 -23.28
N LEU A 30 -40.42 13.87 -22.73
CA LEU A 30 -41.17 13.43 -21.55
C LEU A 30 -40.41 13.67 -20.23
N ALA A 31 -39.12 14.04 -20.29
CA ALA A 31 -38.27 14.19 -19.12
C ALA A 31 -38.25 15.63 -18.55
N ARG A 32 -39.25 16.46 -18.84
CA ARG A 32 -39.47 17.72 -18.13
C ARG A 32 -40.49 17.49 -17.01
N SER A 33 -40.08 16.74 -16.00
CA SER A 33 -40.76 16.74 -14.71
C SER A 33 -40.29 17.95 -13.90
N SER A 34 -41.26 18.78 -13.57
CA SER A 34 -41.28 19.80 -12.51
C SER A 34 -40.20 19.67 -11.41
N GLY A 35 -39.49 20.77 -11.16
CA GLY A 35 -38.71 20.98 -9.93
C GLY A 35 -37.24 20.57 -9.96
N GLU A 36 -36.75 19.95 -11.03
CA GLU A 36 -35.33 19.64 -11.17
C GLU A 36 -34.51 20.86 -11.59
N LEU A 37 -33.40 21.08 -10.87
CA LEU A 37 -32.36 22.06 -11.19
C LEU A 37 -31.99 22.04 -12.69
N SER A 38 -31.66 23.21 -13.22
CA SER A 38 -31.18 23.35 -14.59
C SER A 38 -29.99 22.40 -14.83
N ALA A 39 -29.83 21.90 -16.06
CA ALA A 39 -28.71 21.02 -16.40
C ALA A 39 -27.36 21.65 -16.04
N GLU A 40 -27.25 22.98 -16.16
CA GLU A 40 -26.07 23.75 -15.76
C GLU A 40 -25.85 23.75 -14.24
N GLU A 41 -26.91 23.88 -13.44
CA GLU A 41 -26.84 23.87 -11.98
C GLU A 41 -26.45 22.49 -11.46
N ARG A 42 -26.99 21.41 -12.05
CA ARG A 42 -26.56 20.04 -11.74
C ARG A 42 -25.09 19.81 -12.02
N ASN A 43 -24.58 20.35 -13.13
CA ASN A 43 -23.16 20.24 -13.45
C ASN A 43 -22.29 21.05 -12.48
N ARG A 44 -22.73 22.25 -12.07
CA ARG A 44 -22.03 23.05 -11.06
C ARG A 44 -21.99 22.36 -9.70
N GLN A 45 -23.10 21.76 -9.26
CA GLN A 45 -23.17 21.01 -8.00
C GLN A 45 -22.22 19.80 -8.02
N LYS A 46 -22.26 18.98 -9.08
CA LYS A 46 -21.33 17.85 -9.23
C LYS A 46 -19.86 18.28 -9.20
N TRP A 47 -19.55 19.41 -9.84
CA TRP A 47 -18.19 19.96 -9.80
C TRP A 47 -17.80 20.40 -8.39
N ALA A 48 -18.69 21.10 -7.68
CA ALA A 48 -18.46 21.53 -6.31
C ALA A 48 -18.26 20.36 -5.35
N GLU A 49 -19.11 19.32 -5.44
CA GLU A 49 -18.99 18.07 -4.69
C GLU A 49 -17.66 17.36 -4.99
N ALA A 50 -17.27 17.26 -6.26
CA ALA A 50 -15.98 16.67 -6.63
C ALA A 50 -14.78 17.45 -6.07
N GLN A 51 -14.85 18.79 -6.02
CA GLN A 51 -13.80 19.59 -5.39
C GLN A 51 -13.77 19.41 -3.87
N ALA A 52 -14.92 19.35 -3.21
CA ALA A 52 -15.02 19.09 -1.78
C ALA A 52 -14.40 17.74 -1.42
N HIS A 53 -14.83 16.66 -2.10
CA HIS A 53 -14.28 15.32 -1.90
C HIS A 53 -12.77 15.27 -2.18
N LYS A 54 -12.28 15.99 -3.19
CA LYS A 54 -10.83 16.09 -3.46
C LYS A 54 -10.07 16.78 -2.33
N LYS A 55 -10.66 17.76 -1.65
CA LYS A 55 -10.04 18.41 -0.48
C LYS A 55 -10.02 17.45 0.71
N GLU A 56 -11.13 16.81 1.02
CA GLU A 56 -11.23 15.81 2.10
C GLU A 56 -10.20 14.69 1.91
N MET A 57 -10.08 14.14 0.69
CA MET A 57 -9.09 13.10 0.40
C MET A 57 -7.65 13.58 0.54
N LYS A 58 -7.37 14.88 0.30
CA LYS A 58 -6.05 15.45 0.53
C LYS A 58 -5.75 15.62 2.02
N GLU A 59 -6.73 16.01 2.81
CA GLU A 59 -6.61 16.16 4.27
C GLU A 59 -6.36 14.79 4.91
N LEU A 60 -7.17 13.78 4.58
CA LEU A 60 -6.96 12.39 5.03
C LEU A 60 -5.59 11.84 4.61
N ALA A 61 -5.14 12.17 3.39
CA ALA A 61 -3.81 11.77 2.92
C ALA A 61 -2.67 12.50 3.66
N ALA A 62 -2.89 13.72 4.15
CA ALA A 62 -1.91 14.44 4.95
C ALA A 62 -1.84 13.85 6.38
N GLU A 63 -2.98 13.65 7.02
CA GLU A 63 -3.08 13.06 8.36
C GLU A 63 -2.45 11.66 8.42
N SER A 64 -2.77 10.80 7.44
CA SER A 64 -2.18 9.46 7.36
C SER A 64 -0.67 9.49 7.18
N LYS A 65 -0.12 10.45 6.41
CA LYS A 65 1.33 10.62 6.27
C LYS A 65 1.98 11.06 7.58
N GLU A 66 1.35 11.96 8.33
CA GLU A 66 1.85 12.41 9.63
C GLU A 66 1.85 11.27 10.65
N ALA A 67 0.77 10.49 10.72
CA ALA A 67 0.70 9.30 11.57
C ALA A 67 1.81 8.28 11.23
N LEU A 68 2.07 8.05 9.94
CA LEU A 68 3.17 7.18 9.50
C LEU A 68 4.56 7.72 9.88
N ARG A 69 4.77 9.04 9.81
CA ARG A 69 6.03 9.67 10.24
C ARG A 69 6.26 9.47 11.74
N GLN A 70 5.26 9.77 12.56
CA GLN A 70 5.32 9.59 14.01
C GLN A 70 5.61 8.12 14.38
N ALA A 71 4.95 7.16 13.72
CA ALA A 71 5.20 5.73 13.93
C ALA A 71 6.65 5.32 13.58
N ARG A 72 7.21 5.87 12.49
CA ARG A 72 8.60 5.63 12.10
C ARG A 72 9.58 6.18 13.12
N GLU A 73 9.36 7.39 13.60
CA GLU A 73 10.21 8.04 14.62
C GLU A 73 10.21 7.24 15.92
N GLN A 74 9.04 6.83 16.41
CA GLN A 74 8.92 5.98 17.60
C GLN A 74 9.67 4.65 17.42
N ARG A 75 9.60 4.03 16.24
CA ARG A 75 10.32 2.78 15.94
C ARG A 75 11.83 2.98 15.97
N LEU A 76 12.32 4.08 15.40
CA LEU A 76 13.75 4.43 15.42
C LEU A 76 14.23 4.69 16.84
N GLU A 77 13.48 5.44 17.63
CA GLU A 77 13.81 5.74 19.03
C GLU A 77 13.88 4.47 19.88
N ARG A 78 12.90 3.56 19.73
CA ARG A 78 12.91 2.24 20.39
C ARG A 78 14.14 1.42 19.98
N SER A 79 14.47 1.39 18.69
CA SER A 79 15.64 0.68 18.18
C SER A 79 16.94 1.25 18.76
N ARG A 80 17.06 2.58 18.82
CA ARG A 80 18.20 3.28 19.43
C ARG A 80 18.36 2.91 20.91
N LYS A 81 17.28 3.01 21.70
CA LYS A 81 17.27 2.62 23.12
C LYS A 81 17.68 1.16 23.32
N LEU A 82 17.23 0.25 22.45
CA LEU A 82 17.63 -1.17 22.49
C LEU A 82 19.12 -1.37 22.17
N ARG A 83 19.64 -0.68 21.16
CA ARG A 83 21.08 -0.73 20.80
C ARG A 83 21.95 -0.21 21.94
N GLU A 84 21.59 0.92 22.53
CA GLU A 84 22.30 1.48 23.69
C GLU A 84 22.27 0.54 24.89
N LYS A 85 21.12 -0.09 25.20
CA LYS A 85 21.02 -1.09 26.26
C LYS A 85 21.92 -2.31 25.98
N ARG A 86 21.95 -2.81 24.75
CA ARG A 86 22.82 -3.94 24.36
C ARG A 86 24.30 -3.58 24.45
N ALA A 87 24.68 -2.40 23.97
CA ALA A 87 26.06 -1.91 24.06
C ALA A 87 26.50 -1.74 25.51
N LYS A 88 25.65 -1.17 26.38
CA LYS A 88 25.92 -1.07 27.83
C LYS A 88 26.08 -2.45 28.48
N LYS A 89 25.23 -3.42 28.14
CA LYS A 89 25.36 -4.79 28.63
C LYS A 89 26.69 -5.41 28.20
N GLN A 90 27.04 -5.30 26.91
CA GLN A 90 28.32 -5.81 26.39
C GLN A 90 29.52 -5.14 27.06
N ALA A 91 29.50 -3.81 27.23
CA ALA A 91 30.56 -3.09 27.93
C ALA A 91 30.69 -3.52 29.39
N ASN A 92 29.57 -3.72 30.09
CA ASN A 92 29.58 -4.22 31.47
C ASN A 92 30.06 -5.67 31.55
N GLU A 93 29.67 -6.52 30.62
CA GLU A 93 30.16 -7.91 30.51
C GLU A 93 31.68 -7.92 30.30
N ILE A 94 32.20 -7.13 29.34
CA ILE A 94 33.64 -6.98 29.10
C ILE A 94 34.36 -6.47 30.35
N LYS A 95 33.82 -5.43 31.01
CA LYS A 95 34.40 -4.86 32.23
C LYS A 95 34.39 -5.86 33.38
N SER A 96 33.29 -6.62 33.55
CA SER A 96 33.17 -7.65 34.59
C SER A 96 34.03 -8.88 34.35
N ALA A 97 34.29 -9.22 33.08
CA ALA A 97 35.12 -10.36 32.71
C ALA A 97 36.62 -10.13 33.00
N GLY A 98 37.05 -8.87 33.15
CA GLY A 98 38.42 -8.50 33.51
C GLY A 98 39.48 -9.00 32.51
N ASN A 99 40.74 -9.03 32.93
CA ASN A 99 41.88 -9.56 32.14
C ASN A 99 41.81 -11.08 31.83
N GLN A 100 40.72 -11.78 32.20
CA GLN A 100 40.52 -13.20 31.93
C GLN A 100 39.75 -13.49 30.64
N VAL A 101 39.47 -12.49 29.80
CA VAL A 101 38.96 -12.72 28.45
C VAL A 101 40.10 -13.22 27.56
N VAL A 102 40.34 -14.53 27.59
CA VAL A 102 41.12 -15.20 26.54
C VAL A 102 40.31 -15.08 25.26
N LEU A 103 40.71 -14.18 24.37
CA LEU A 103 40.26 -14.12 22.97
C LEU A 103 40.26 -15.55 22.41
N VAL A 104 39.06 -16.12 22.24
CA VAL A 104 38.84 -17.50 21.77
C VAL A 104 39.05 -17.59 20.26
N ASN A 105 40.14 -17.02 19.76
CA ASN A 105 40.63 -17.27 18.40
C ASN A 105 42.08 -17.75 18.38
N ASN A 106 42.51 -18.36 19.48
CA ASN A 106 43.78 -19.08 19.49
C ASN A 106 43.56 -20.48 18.90
N LYS A 107 44.24 -20.82 17.78
CA LYS A 107 44.28 -22.20 17.21
C LYS A 107 44.51 -23.27 18.28
N LYS A 108 45.20 -22.91 19.38
CA LYS A 108 45.45 -23.76 20.55
C LYS A 108 44.16 -24.14 21.31
N VAL A 109 43.19 -23.24 21.47
CA VAL A 109 41.91 -23.51 22.15
C VAL A 109 41.01 -24.43 21.31
N ALA A 110 41.03 -24.26 19.98
CA ALA A 110 40.30 -25.14 19.06
C ALA A 110 40.84 -26.59 19.09
N LYS A 111 42.15 -26.75 19.32
CA LYS A 111 42.82 -28.06 19.46
C LYS A 111 42.67 -28.71 20.85
N MET A 112 42.12 -28.02 21.84
CA MET A 112 41.91 -28.59 23.18
C MET A 112 40.71 -29.54 23.23
N SER A 113 40.74 -30.51 24.16
CA SER A 113 39.59 -31.38 24.42
C SER A 113 38.37 -30.61 24.92
N LYS A 114 37.16 -31.13 24.65
CA LYS A 114 35.87 -30.53 25.06
C LYS A 114 35.79 -30.24 26.56
N LYS A 115 36.35 -31.12 27.39
CA LYS A 115 36.40 -30.97 28.86
C LYS A 115 37.35 -29.83 29.27
N ALA A 116 38.53 -29.74 28.67
CA ALA A 116 39.50 -28.68 28.97
C ALA A 116 39.01 -27.30 28.50
N ARG A 117 38.35 -27.26 27.33
CA ARG A 117 37.75 -26.04 26.78
C ARG A 117 36.66 -25.49 27.69
N ARG A 118 35.77 -26.36 28.17
CA ARG A 118 34.72 -26.02 29.16
C ARG A 118 35.27 -25.50 30.49
N LYS A 119 36.45 -25.95 30.92
CA LYS A 119 37.11 -25.44 32.14
C LYS A 119 37.74 -24.06 31.95
N LEU A 120 38.15 -23.73 30.72
CA LEU A 120 38.81 -22.46 30.38
C LEU A 120 37.81 -21.33 30.11
N THR A 121 36.64 -21.64 29.56
CA THR A 121 35.54 -20.67 29.38
C THR A 121 34.58 -20.71 30.57
N LYS A 122 34.66 -19.74 31.49
CA LYS A 122 33.55 -19.41 32.41
C LYS A 122 32.44 -18.59 31.71
N ILE A 123 32.19 -18.88 30.44
CA ILE A 123 31.19 -18.18 29.62
C ILE A 123 29.91 -19.03 29.64
N THR A 124 28.75 -18.39 29.72
CA THR A 124 27.45 -19.08 29.68
C THR A 124 27.34 -19.92 28.39
N PRO A 125 26.74 -21.12 28.43
CA PRO A 125 26.68 -22.04 27.29
C PRO A 125 26.11 -21.42 26.00
N GLU A 126 25.21 -20.44 26.15
CA GLU A 126 24.60 -19.66 25.07
C GLU A 126 25.62 -18.88 24.22
N MET A 127 26.54 -18.15 24.88
CA MET A 127 27.56 -17.34 24.19
C MET A 127 28.63 -18.21 23.52
N ALA A 128 28.95 -19.38 24.10
CA ALA A 128 29.85 -20.34 23.47
C ALA A 128 29.28 -20.85 22.14
N ASN A 129 27.98 -21.11 22.08
CA ASN A 129 27.30 -21.54 20.85
C ASN A 129 27.24 -20.44 19.79
N ILE A 130 27.05 -19.18 20.17
CA ILE A 130 27.03 -18.03 19.24
C ILE A 130 28.43 -17.80 18.63
N LEU A 131 29.48 -17.92 19.42
CA LEU A 131 30.86 -17.77 18.95
C LEU A 131 31.31 -18.95 18.08
N LEU A 132 30.84 -20.16 18.35
CA LEU A 132 31.20 -21.37 17.59
C LEU A 132 30.40 -21.53 16.27
N ARG A 133 29.19 -20.99 16.14
CA ARG A 133 28.37 -21.09 14.92
C ARG A 133 28.77 -20.12 13.81
N ARG A 134 29.65 -19.16 14.09
CA ARG A 134 30.03 -18.08 13.15
C ARG A 134 31.30 -18.39 12.36
N HIS A 135 31.85 -19.58 12.51
CA HIS A 135 33.00 -20.13 11.79
C HIS A 135 32.63 -21.45 11.13
#